data_AF-A0A0B6ZDX2-F1
#
_entry.id   AF-A0A0B6ZDX2-F1
#
_cell.length_a   1.000
_cell.length_b   1.000
_cell.length_c   1.000
_cell.angle_alpha   90.00
_cell.angle_beta   90.00
_cell.angle_gamma   90.00
#
_symmetry.space_group_name_H-M   'P 1'
#
loop_
_entity.id
_entity.type
_entity.pdbx_description
1 polymer ?
#
loop_
_entity_poly.entity_id
_entity_poly.type
_entity_poly.pdbx_seq_one_letter_code
_entity_poly.pdbx_strand_id
1 'polypeptide(L)'
;EKLTLTLATASSAFYSEKSYEQTEIHKYIDYMLLMTYNYHGSGWEKHTGHHSPLLPHPLDPEGEQRELYTLWSVNYWLNYGVPREKIILGLATYGLGWKLTDSSQTGVRASADGGTSKGKYTDESGILSHYEICEYVLKDGWKVKWIEEQKVPYAYGNSEWVGFDSPDSFYLKAATIIKEGLAGAFVWSVEMDDFNGHCGGPKYPLLRTIYEVFTQSSSVPILDSLHSLKSAPP
;
A
#
# COMPACT_ATOMS: atom_id res chain seq x y z
N GLU A 1 -18.83 15.86 -26.27
CA GLU A 1 -17.76 15.30 -25.40
C GLU A 1 -18.26 13.98 -24.81
N LYS A 2 -17.38 13.01 -24.60
CA LYS A 2 -17.70 11.73 -23.94
C LYS A 2 -17.35 11.88 -22.44
N LEU A 3 -18.28 11.53 -21.55
CA LEU A 3 -18.00 11.48 -20.11
C LEU A 3 -17.04 10.33 -19.78
N THR A 4 -16.15 10.54 -18.81
CA THR A 4 -15.24 9.51 -18.30
C THR A 4 -15.99 8.54 -17.38
N LEU A 5 -15.78 7.25 -17.57
CA LEU A 5 -16.27 6.18 -16.69
C LEU A 5 -15.10 5.41 -16.10
N THR A 6 -15.00 5.40 -14.78
CA THR A 6 -13.95 4.66 -14.05
C THR A 6 -14.57 3.66 -13.08
N LEU A 7 -13.79 2.64 -12.69
CA LEU A 7 -14.22 1.64 -11.71
C LEU A 7 -13.10 1.37 -10.70
N ALA A 8 -13.41 1.48 -9.40
CA ALA A 8 -12.55 0.96 -8.36
C ALA A 8 -12.75 -0.55 -8.21
N THR A 9 -11.67 -1.33 -8.34
CA THR A 9 -11.73 -2.80 -8.39
C THR A 9 -10.99 -3.44 -7.23
N ALA A 10 -11.41 -4.68 -6.91
CA ALA A 10 -10.74 -5.52 -5.93
C ALA A 10 -9.34 -5.93 -6.40
N SER A 11 -8.47 -6.21 -5.43
CA SER A 11 -7.07 -6.56 -5.64
C SER A 11 -6.75 -8.04 -5.40
N SER A 12 -7.67 -8.86 -4.89
CA SER A 12 -7.48 -10.31 -4.73
C SER A 12 -8.28 -11.13 -5.74
N ALA A 13 -7.80 -12.34 -6.09
CA ALA A 13 -8.57 -13.29 -6.89
C ALA A 13 -9.90 -13.63 -6.21
N PHE A 14 -9.89 -13.84 -4.89
CA PHE A 14 -11.06 -14.27 -4.14
C PHE A 14 -12.31 -13.42 -4.39
N TYR A 15 -12.16 -12.09 -4.44
CA TYR A 15 -13.26 -11.18 -4.78
C TYR A 15 -13.44 -11.02 -6.28
N SER A 16 -12.33 -10.96 -7.02
CA SER A 16 -12.33 -10.68 -8.46
C SER A 16 -13.08 -11.76 -9.25
N GLU A 17 -12.83 -13.03 -8.94
CA GLU A 17 -13.44 -14.19 -9.62
C GLU A 17 -14.94 -14.33 -9.41
N LYS A 18 -15.47 -13.78 -8.30
CA LYS A 18 -16.89 -13.88 -7.96
C LYS A 18 -17.72 -12.72 -8.46
N SER A 19 -17.08 -11.58 -8.74
CA SER A 19 -17.78 -10.30 -8.83
C SER A 19 -17.55 -9.53 -10.13
N TYR A 20 -16.58 -9.95 -10.95
CA TYR A 20 -16.21 -9.23 -12.16
C TYR A 20 -16.08 -10.19 -13.34
N GLU A 21 -16.58 -9.78 -14.52
CA GLU A 21 -16.21 -10.39 -15.79
C GLU A 21 -14.85 -9.82 -16.23
N GLN A 22 -13.76 -10.40 -15.75
CA GLN A 22 -12.43 -9.77 -15.81
C GLN A 22 -11.96 -9.49 -17.25
N THR A 23 -12.35 -10.35 -18.21
CA THR A 23 -12.00 -10.21 -19.64
C THR A 23 -12.89 -9.21 -20.40
N GLU A 24 -13.98 -8.73 -19.79
CA GLU A 24 -14.97 -7.88 -20.46
C GLU A 24 -15.02 -6.47 -19.88
N ILE A 25 -14.93 -6.34 -18.54
CA ILE A 25 -15.22 -5.08 -17.86
C ILE A 25 -14.32 -3.92 -18.31
N HIS A 26 -13.06 -4.20 -18.64
CA HIS A 26 -12.10 -3.20 -19.08
C HIS A 26 -12.40 -2.60 -20.47
N LYS A 27 -13.33 -3.20 -21.24
CA LYS A 27 -13.76 -2.66 -22.55
C LYS A 27 -14.69 -1.46 -22.39
N TYR A 28 -15.35 -1.32 -21.25
CA TYR A 28 -16.38 -0.31 -21.01
C TYR A 28 -15.92 0.87 -20.16
N ILE A 29 -14.86 0.69 -19.36
CA ILE A 29 -14.28 1.74 -18.52
C ILE A 29 -13.09 2.40 -19.21
N ASP A 30 -12.89 3.69 -18.95
CA ASP A 30 -11.72 4.43 -19.40
C ASP A 30 -10.50 4.08 -18.51
N TYR A 31 -10.70 4.02 -17.17
CA TYR A 31 -9.66 3.62 -16.21
C TYR A 31 -10.16 2.68 -15.12
N MET A 32 -9.29 1.76 -14.70
CA MET A 32 -9.45 0.88 -13.56
C MET A 32 -8.64 1.42 -12.38
N LEU A 33 -9.31 1.75 -11.28
CA LEU A 33 -8.69 2.20 -10.03
C LEU A 33 -8.45 0.95 -9.15
N LEU A 34 -7.29 0.33 -9.28
CA LEU A 34 -6.98 -0.93 -8.60
C LEU A 34 -6.65 -0.70 -7.11
N MET A 35 -7.51 -1.15 -6.19
CA MET A 35 -7.37 -0.93 -4.74
C MET A 35 -6.30 -1.84 -4.11
N THR A 36 -5.02 -1.57 -4.38
CA THR A 36 -3.85 -2.33 -3.87
C THR A 36 -3.50 -2.01 -2.41
N TYR A 37 -4.50 -2.03 -1.55
CA TYR A 37 -4.40 -1.85 -0.10
C TYR A 37 -5.51 -2.67 0.60
N ASN A 38 -5.47 -2.74 1.93
CA ASN A 38 -6.33 -3.59 2.77
C ASN A 38 -6.16 -5.09 2.54
N TYR A 39 -4.96 -5.51 2.14
CA TYR A 39 -4.59 -6.92 2.03
C TYR A 39 -4.65 -7.65 3.38
N HIS A 40 -4.19 -6.98 4.43
CA HIS A 40 -4.13 -7.51 5.80
C HIS A 40 -4.85 -6.55 6.75
N GLY A 41 -5.51 -7.07 7.79
CA GLY A 41 -6.23 -6.23 8.75
C GLY A 41 -6.78 -6.94 9.98
N SER A 42 -6.80 -6.22 11.09
CA SER A 42 -7.17 -6.76 12.42
C SER A 42 -8.63 -7.17 12.57
N GLY A 43 -9.49 -6.78 11.63
CA GLY A 43 -10.89 -7.18 11.60
C GLY A 43 -11.11 -8.63 11.18
N TRP A 44 -10.12 -9.25 10.50
CA TRP A 44 -10.27 -10.59 9.91
C TRP A 44 -9.08 -11.52 10.10
N GLU A 45 -7.94 -11.05 10.61
CA GLU A 45 -6.80 -11.93 10.97
C GLU A 45 -6.39 -11.77 12.45
N LYS A 46 -5.54 -12.67 12.93
CA LYS A 46 -5.03 -12.72 14.32
C LYS A 46 -3.52 -12.56 14.41
N HIS A 47 -2.93 -11.92 13.40
CA HIS A 47 -1.50 -11.66 13.33
C HIS A 47 -1.24 -10.38 12.54
N THR A 48 -0.20 -9.65 12.89
CA THR A 48 0.18 -8.43 12.15
C THR A 48 0.48 -8.75 10.68
N GLY A 49 -0.03 -7.92 9.76
CA GLY A 49 0.29 -7.97 8.34
C GLY A 49 0.23 -6.58 7.75
N HIS A 50 1.12 -6.29 6.80
CA HIS A 50 1.16 -4.97 6.16
C HIS A 50 0.03 -4.83 5.14
N HIS A 51 -0.81 -3.81 5.23
CA HIS A 51 -2.02 -3.73 4.41
C HIS A 51 -1.81 -3.36 2.94
N SER A 52 -0.63 -2.87 2.54
CA SER A 52 -0.29 -2.51 1.15
C SER A 52 1.15 -2.89 0.79
N PRO A 53 1.56 -4.18 0.88
CA PRO A 53 2.93 -4.57 0.57
C PRO A 53 3.17 -4.53 -0.95
N LEU A 54 4.36 -4.10 -1.39
CA LEU A 54 4.69 -4.07 -2.82
C LEU A 54 5.00 -5.49 -3.35
N LEU A 55 5.67 -6.28 -2.51
CA LEU A 55 6.21 -7.62 -2.76
C LEU A 55 5.78 -8.59 -1.65
N PRO A 56 5.83 -9.92 -1.87
CA PRO A 56 5.45 -10.91 -0.86
C PRO A 56 6.48 -11.00 0.27
N HIS A 57 6.05 -11.51 1.42
CA HIS A 57 6.93 -11.88 2.53
C HIS A 57 7.18 -13.41 2.54
N PRO A 58 8.39 -13.90 2.90
CA PRO A 58 8.68 -15.33 2.97
C PRO A 58 7.80 -16.13 3.94
N LEU A 59 7.24 -15.45 4.96
CA LEU A 59 6.32 -16.05 5.92
C LEU A 59 4.87 -16.10 5.45
N ASP A 60 4.54 -15.56 4.27
CA ASP A 60 3.19 -15.62 3.72
C ASP A 60 2.84 -17.08 3.37
N PRO A 61 1.80 -17.66 3.98
CA PRO A 61 1.37 -19.03 3.72
C PRO A 61 0.95 -19.22 2.26
N GLU A 62 1.05 -20.46 1.80
CA GLU A 62 0.51 -20.88 0.50
C GLU A 62 -1.00 -20.60 0.40
N GLY A 63 -1.48 -20.47 -0.85
CA GLY A 63 -2.87 -20.13 -1.15
C GLY A 63 -3.11 -18.63 -1.18
N GLU A 64 -4.32 -18.20 -0.80
CA GLU A 64 -4.78 -16.81 -0.96
C GLU A 64 -3.82 -15.79 -0.32
N GLN A 65 -3.26 -16.07 0.87
CA GLN A 65 -2.33 -15.13 1.52
C GLN A 65 -1.06 -14.86 0.70
N ARG A 66 -0.62 -15.80 -0.15
CA ARG A 66 0.54 -15.63 -1.02
C ARG A 66 0.29 -14.64 -2.17
N GLU A 67 -0.97 -14.29 -2.41
CA GLU A 67 -1.44 -13.42 -3.50
C GLU A 67 -1.62 -11.96 -3.03
N LEU A 68 -1.52 -11.71 -1.73
CA LEU A 68 -1.92 -10.45 -1.10
C LEU A 68 -0.81 -9.38 -1.14
N TYR A 69 -0.32 -9.07 -2.33
CA TYR A 69 0.63 -7.97 -2.56
C TYR A 69 0.38 -7.25 -3.89
N THR A 70 0.84 -6.00 -3.95
CA THR A 70 0.56 -5.05 -5.04
C THR A 70 0.87 -5.60 -6.42
N LEU A 71 2.09 -6.11 -6.64
CA LEU A 71 2.50 -6.62 -7.95
C LEU A 71 1.76 -7.88 -8.37
N TRP A 72 1.29 -8.71 -7.43
CA TRP A 72 0.45 -9.84 -7.76
C TRP A 72 -0.88 -9.36 -8.35
N SER A 73 -1.54 -8.40 -7.69
CA SER A 73 -2.83 -7.85 -8.13
C SER A 73 -2.74 -7.18 -9.50
N VAL A 74 -1.64 -6.46 -9.77
CA VAL A 74 -1.38 -5.90 -11.10
C VAL A 74 -1.28 -7.02 -12.13
N ASN A 75 -0.43 -8.02 -11.89
CA ASN A 75 -0.24 -9.13 -12.82
C ASN A 75 -1.52 -9.96 -13.03
N TYR A 76 -2.34 -10.12 -12.00
CA TYR A 76 -3.64 -10.77 -12.09
C TYR A 76 -4.52 -10.10 -13.15
N TRP A 77 -4.76 -8.79 -13.04
CA TRP A 77 -5.60 -8.08 -14.01
C TRP A 77 -4.99 -8.01 -15.41
N LEU A 78 -3.66 -7.91 -15.52
CA LEU A 78 -2.97 -7.99 -16.82
C LEU A 78 -3.17 -9.35 -17.49
N ASN A 79 -3.13 -10.44 -16.73
CA ASN A 79 -3.34 -11.80 -17.24
C ASN A 79 -4.77 -12.03 -17.76
N TYR A 80 -5.74 -11.25 -17.27
CA TYR A 80 -7.12 -11.24 -17.79
C TYR A 80 -7.34 -10.25 -18.95
N GLY A 81 -6.28 -9.63 -19.47
CA GLY A 81 -6.35 -8.81 -20.69
C GLY A 81 -6.63 -7.33 -20.45
N VAL A 82 -6.59 -6.84 -19.21
CA VAL A 82 -6.70 -5.41 -18.92
C VAL A 82 -5.45 -4.69 -19.46
N PRO A 83 -5.58 -3.68 -20.33
CA PRO A 83 -4.43 -2.93 -20.83
C PRO A 83 -3.69 -2.18 -19.70
N ARG A 84 -2.36 -2.18 -19.73
CA ARG A 84 -1.50 -1.53 -18.70
C ARG A 84 -1.86 -0.04 -18.55
N GLU A 85 -2.08 0.62 -19.68
CA GLU A 85 -2.45 2.03 -19.81
C GLU A 85 -3.87 2.36 -19.29
N LYS A 86 -4.63 1.37 -18.81
CA LYS A 86 -5.90 1.59 -18.11
C LYS A 86 -5.81 1.39 -16.60
N ILE A 87 -4.76 0.74 -16.09
CA ILE A 87 -4.63 0.44 -14.66
C ILE A 87 -4.02 1.65 -13.95
N ILE A 88 -4.77 2.23 -13.02
CA ILE A 88 -4.30 3.25 -12.08
C ILE A 88 -4.12 2.58 -10.72
N LEU A 89 -2.90 2.61 -10.19
CA LEU A 89 -2.52 1.91 -8.96
C LEU A 89 -2.99 2.67 -7.70
N GLY A 90 -3.61 1.98 -6.76
CA GLY A 90 -4.10 2.56 -5.51
C GLY A 90 -3.04 2.67 -4.43
N LEU A 91 -2.82 3.87 -3.93
CA LEU A 91 -1.86 4.15 -2.86
C LEU A 91 -2.58 4.69 -1.62
N ALA A 92 -2.27 4.12 -0.45
CA ALA A 92 -2.93 4.43 0.81
C ALA A 92 -2.12 5.44 1.64
N THR A 93 -2.76 6.50 2.11
CA THR A 93 -2.18 7.51 3.03
C THR A 93 -2.60 7.27 4.48
N TYR A 94 -2.93 6.02 4.80
CA TYR A 94 -3.26 5.53 6.13
C TYR A 94 -2.54 4.21 6.34
N GLY A 95 -2.51 3.75 7.59
CA GLY A 95 -2.08 2.41 7.94
C GLY A 95 -3.19 1.61 8.60
N LEU A 96 -3.10 0.29 8.51
CA LEU A 96 -3.92 -0.61 9.31
C LEU A 96 -3.16 -1.13 10.52
N GLY A 97 -3.81 -0.96 11.66
CA GLY A 97 -3.27 -1.14 12.98
C GLY A 97 -3.72 -2.44 13.64
N TRP A 98 -2.89 -2.91 14.57
CA TRP A 98 -3.05 -4.14 15.32
C TRP A 98 -2.69 -3.92 16.78
N LYS A 99 -3.35 -4.64 17.68
CA LYS A 99 -2.97 -4.76 19.08
C LYS A 99 -2.23 -6.07 19.31
N LEU A 100 -0.95 -5.97 19.69
CA LEU A 100 -0.08 -7.12 19.93
C LEU A 100 -0.52 -7.85 21.20
N THR A 101 -0.54 -9.19 21.15
CA THR A 101 -0.78 -10.02 22.34
C THR A 101 0.51 -10.24 23.13
N ASP A 102 1.67 -10.14 22.48
CA ASP A 102 3.01 -10.12 23.09
C ASP A 102 3.80 -8.93 22.54
N SER A 103 4.01 -7.91 23.38
CA SER A 103 4.74 -6.68 23.02
C SER A 103 6.22 -6.90 22.68
N SER A 104 6.79 -8.05 23.02
CA SER A 104 8.17 -8.41 22.63
C SER A 104 8.27 -8.85 21.16
N GLN A 105 7.16 -9.28 20.56
CA GLN A 105 7.07 -9.75 19.18
C GLN A 105 6.42 -8.66 18.32
N THR A 106 7.22 -7.96 17.51
CA THR A 106 6.74 -6.81 16.72
C THR A 106 6.95 -7.00 15.21
N GLY A 107 7.37 -8.19 14.79
CA GLY A 107 7.66 -8.48 13.39
C GLY A 107 6.38 -8.76 12.58
N VAL A 108 6.55 -9.00 11.28
CA VAL A 108 5.48 -9.50 10.41
C VAL A 108 4.98 -10.84 10.96
N ARG A 109 3.65 -11.03 10.95
CA ARG A 109 2.92 -12.15 11.56
C ARG A 109 3.09 -12.34 13.07
N ALA A 110 3.49 -11.31 13.81
CA ALA A 110 3.40 -11.33 15.27
C ALA A 110 1.95 -11.53 15.72
N SER A 111 1.74 -12.28 16.81
CA SER A 111 0.40 -12.56 17.33
C SER A 111 -0.29 -11.28 17.78
N ALA A 112 -1.51 -11.06 17.28
CA ALA A 112 -2.28 -9.85 17.51
C ALA A 112 -3.78 -10.15 17.61
N ASP A 113 -4.50 -9.37 18.41
CA ASP A 113 -5.95 -9.45 18.48
C ASP A 113 -6.57 -8.06 18.66
N GLY A 114 -7.34 -7.65 17.65
CA GLY A 114 -7.95 -6.32 17.58
C GLY A 114 -7.05 -5.27 16.92
N GLY A 115 -7.65 -4.14 16.59
CA GLY A 115 -6.96 -3.00 16.00
C GLY A 115 -6.23 -2.16 17.04
N THR A 116 -5.41 -1.22 16.56
CA THR A 116 -4.91 -0.12 17.39
C THR A 116 -6.05 0.63 18.05
N SER A 117 -5.76 1.31 19.15
CA SER A 117 -6.65 2.31 19.72
C SER A 117 -7.05 3.34 18.65
N LYS A 118 -8.27 3.86 18.78
CA LYS A 118 -8.79 4.89 17.89
C LYS A 118 -7.82 6.07 17.84
N GLY A 119 -7.45 6.48 16.62
CA GLY A 119 -6.69 7.69 16.39
C GLY A 119 -7.46 8.92 16.89
N LYS A 120 -6.73 9.96 17.29
CA LYS A 120 -7.32 11.21 17.79
C LYS A 120 -8.25 11.87 16.77
N TYR A 121 -7.97 11.69 15.46
CA TYR A 121 -8.68 12.34 14.37
C TYR A 121 -9.46 11.35 13.51
N THR A 122 -8.92 10.16 13.21
CA THR A 122 -9.69 9.13 12.48
C THR A 122 -10.83 8.58 13.32
N ASP A 123 -10.69 8.55 14.65
CA ASP A 123 -11.65 7.99 15.61
C ASP A 123 -12.11 6.56 15.25
N GLU A 124 -11.24 5.79 14.60
CA GLU A 124 -11.53 4.42 14.17
C GLU A 124 -10.46 3.45 14.68
N SER A 125 -10.90 2.35 15.28
CA SER A 125 -9.99 1.32 15.80
C SER A 125 -9.35 0.59 14.64
N GLY A 126 -8.03 0.41 14.68
CA GLY A 126 -7.27 -0.24 13.62
C GLY A 126 -7.01 0.61 12.37
N ILE A 127 -7.42 1.89 12.33
CA ILE A 127 -7.08 2.81 11.23
C ILE A 127 -6.42 4.05 11.77
N LEU A 128 -5.22 4.35 11.26
CA LEU A 128 -4.49 5.57 11.57
C LEU A 128 -4.10 6.27 10.27
N SER A 129 -4.40 7.56 10.17
CA SER A 129 -3.92 8.41 9.08
C SER A 129 -2.40 8.54 9.10
N HIS A 130 -1.78 8.93 7.98
CA HIS A 130 -0.32 9.13 7.91
C HIS A 130 0.16 10.14 8.96
N TYR A 131 -0.59 11.23 9.15
CA TYR A 131 -0.24 12.25 10.14
C TYR A 131 -0.41 11.78 11.60
N GLU A 132 -1.35 10.87 11.91
CA GLU A 132 -1.46 10.27 13.25
C GLU A 132 -0.30 9.32 13.55
N ILE A 133 0.06 8.46 12.59
CA ILE A 133 1.20 7.53 12.73
C ILE A 133 2.47 8.34 13.02
N CYS A 134 2.64 9.42 12.27
CA CYS A 134 3.72 10.37 12.45
C CYS A 134 3.70 11.07 13.82
N GLU A 135 2.54 11.50 14.34
CA GLU A 135 2.44 12.02 15.70
C GLU A 135 2.88 10.98 16.74
N TYR A 136 2.47 9.72 16.60
CA TYR A 136 2.91 8.64 17.50
C TYR A 136 4.42 8.39 17.45
N VAL A 137 5.02 8.47 16.27
CA VAL A 137 6.48 8.33 16.11
C VAL A 137 7.22 9.51 16.74
N LEU A 138 6.79 10.74 16.48
CA LEU A 138 7.51 11.95 16.89
C LEU A 138 7.28 12.32 18.36
N LYS A 139 6.08 12.09 18.90
CA LYS A 139 5.65 12.55 20.23
C LYS A 139 5.57 11.43 21.25
N ASP A 140 5.19 10.23 20.83
CA ASP A 140 4.89 9.11 21.73
C ASP A 140 5.96 8.01 21.70
N GLY A 141 7.04 8.22 20.93
CA GLY A 141 8.21 7.36 20.90
C GLY A 141 8.00 6.02 20.19
N TRP A 142 7.00 5.91 19.31
CA TRP A 142 6.84 4.73 18.46
C TRP A 142 8.07 4.56 17.56
N LYS A 143 8.47 3.30 17.37
CA LYS A 143 9.62 2.94 16.55
C LYS A 143 9.17 2.55 15.16
N VAL A 144 9.85 3.06 14.14
CA VAL A 144 9.64 2.66 12.75
C VAL A 144 10.65 1.59 12.36
N LYS A 145 10.20 0.59 11.62
CA LYS A 145 11.05 -0.44 11.00
C LYS A 145 10.64 -0.63 9.55
N TRP A 146 11.61 -1.00 8.73
CA TRP A 146 11.40 -1.34 7.32
C TRP A 146 11.28 -2.85 7.14
N ILE A 147 10.31 -3.30 6.33
CA ILE A 147 10.15 -4.69 5.92
C ILE A 147 10.81 -4.83 4.57
N GLU A 148 12.03 -5.35 4.55
CA GLU A 148 12.87 -5.36 3.35
C GLU A 148 12.28 -6.21 2.22
N GLU A 149 11.60 -7.30 2.57
CA GLU A 149 10.98 -8.23 1.63
C GLU A 149 9.76 -7.60 0.96
N GLN A 150 8.97 -6.80 1.71
CA GLN A 150 7.72 -6.19 1.23
C GLN A 150 7.89 -4.76 0.70
N LYS A 151 9.06 -4.13 0.93
CA LYS A 151 9.40 -2.74 0.54
C LYS A 151 8.47 -1.68 1.14
N VAL A 152 8.13 -1.85 2.41
CA VAL A 152 7.19 -0.99 3.14
C VAL A 152 7.58 -0.91 4.62
N PRO A 153 7.25 0.18 5.31
CA PRO A 153 7.50 0.32 6.74
C PRO A 153 6.36 -0.22 7.61
N TYR A 154 6.66 -0.37 8.90
CA TYR A 154 5.66 -0.40 9.96
C TYR A 154 6.16 0.40 11.16
N ALA A 155 5.24 0.85 12.01
CA ALA A 155 5.55 1.48 13.28
C ALA A 155 4.96 0.67 14.43
N TYR A 156 5.59 0.73 15.61
CA TYR A 156 5.10 0.03 16.80
C TYR A 156 5.48 0.76 18.08
N GLY A 157 4.62 0.65 19.09
CA GLY A 157 4.78 1.25 20.42
C GLY A 157 3.56 0.90 21.28
N ASN A 158 3.68 0.90 22.61
CA ASN A 158 2.55 0.67 23.52
C ASN A 158 1.71 -0.59 23.24
N SER A 159 2.36 -1.70 22.86
CA SER A 159 1.71 -2.96 22.43
C SER A 159 0.80 -2.82 21.20
N GLU A 160 1.06 -1.81 20.38
CA GLU A 160 0.38 -1.54 19.13
C GLU A 160 1.38 -1.59 17.96
N TRP A 161 0.87 -1.93 16.78
CA TRP A 161 1.63 -2.09 15.54
C TRP A 161 0.78 -1.53 14.40
N VAL A 162 1.38 -0.79 13.46
CA VAL A 162 0.68 -0.27 12.28
C VAL A 162 1.55 -0.43 11.04
N GLY A 163 1.01 -1.10 10.03
CA GLY A 163 1.62 -1.20 8.71
C GLY A 163 1.10 -0.04 7.87
N PHE A 164 1.99 0.77 7.32
CA PHE A 164 1.66 2.03 6.66
C PHE A 164 2.65 2.32 5.54
N ASP A 165 2.34 3.30 4.70
CA ASP A 165 3.27 3.77 3.70
C ASP A 165 4.00 5.07 4.09
N SER A 166 5.28 5.15 3.71
CA SER A 166 6.14 6.33 3.87
C SER A 166 6.50 6.93 2.50
N PRO A 167 7.15 8.11 2.46
CA PRO A 167 7.72 8.63 1.20
C PRO A 167 8.60 7.61 0.47
N ASP A 168 9.40 6.81 1.19
CA ASP A 168 10.27 5.81 0.55
C ASP A 168 9.47 4.67 -0.11
N SER A 169 8.41 4.17 0.53
CA SER A 169 7.58 3.13 -0.09
C SER A 169 6.70 3.70 -1.21
N PHE A 170 6.21 4.93 -1.09
CA PHE A 170 5.53 5.65 -2.17
C PHE A 170 6.45 5.88 -3.37
N TYR A 171 7.73 6.20 -3.14
CA TYR A 171 8.72 6.31 -4.19
C TYR A 171 8.86 4.99 -4.96
N LEU A 172 9.03 3.87 -4.25
CA LEU A 172 9.17 2.55 -4.87
C LEU A 172 7.91 2.11 -5.63
N LYS A 173 6.73 2.41 -5.09
CA LYS A 173 5.45 2.14 -5.77
C LYS A 173 5.27 3.03 -7.01
N ALA A 174 5.60 4.32 -6.93
CA ALA A 174 5.54 5.23 -8.07
C ALA A 174 6.55 4.85 -9.18
N ALA A 175 7.76 4.45 -8.81
CA ALA A 175 8.75 3.92 -9.75
C ALA A 175 8.27 2.62 -10.40
N THR A 176 7.53 1.79 -9.66
CA THR A 176 6.92 0.56 -10.19
C THR A 176 5.82 0.87 -11.22
N ILE A 177 4.99 1.90 -10.98
CA ILE A 177 3.99 2.36 -11.96
C ILE A 177 4.64 2.71 -13.29
N ILE A 178 5.75 3.48 -13.28
CA ILE A 178 6.50 3.82 -14.49
C ILE A 178 7.08 2.56 -15.14
N LYS A 179 7.74 1.71 -14.35
CA LYS A 179 8.41 0.49 -14.83
C LYS A 179 7.43 -0.48 -15.50
N GLU A 180 6.24 -0.65 -14.92
CA GLU A 180 5.20 -1.54 -15.43
C GLU A 180 4.34 -0.90 -16.55
N GLY A 181 4.57 0.38 -16.86
CA GLY A 181 3.81 1.11 -17.89
C GLY A 181 2.35 1.32 -17.52
N LEU A 182 2.05 1.45 -16.22
CA LEU A 182 0.69 1.67 -15.73
C LEU A 182 0.25 3.12 -15.96
N ALA A 183 -1.05 3.36 -15.96
CA ALA A 183 -1.66 4.65 -16.30
C ALA A 183 -1.39 5.77 -15.29
N GLY A 184 -1.10 5.43 -14.03
CA GLY A 184 -0.81 6.39 -12.98
C GLY A 184 -1.10 5.83 -11.58
N ALA A 185 -1.25 6.75 -10.61
CA ALA A 185 -1.64 6.45 -9.24
C ALA A 185 -2.95 7.16 -8.88
N PHE A 186 -3.79 6.53 -8.07
CA PHE A 186 -4.86 7.19 -7.34
C PHE A 186 -4.59 7.03 -5.84
N VAL A 187 -5.03 8.01 -5.05
CA VAL A 187 -4.70 8.06 -3.62
C VAL A 187 -5.95 7.93 -2.78
N TRP A 188 -5.91 7.03 -1.81
CA TRP A 188 -6.91 6.89 -0.76
C TRP A 188 -6.28 7.24 0.60
N SER A 189 -6.44 8.45 1.11
CA SER A 189 -7.10 9.62 0.52
C SER A 189 -6.30 10.90 0.79
N VAL A 190 -6.64 11.98 0.08
CA VAL A 190 -5.87 13.23 0.14
C VAL A 190 -5.85 13.85 1.54
N GLU A 191 -6.92 13.68 2.30
CA GLU A 191 -7.09 14.23 3.65
C GLU A 191 -6.39 13.41 4.75
N MET A 192 -5.90 12.20 4.43
CA MET A 192 -5.13 11.36 5.37
C MET A 192 -3.61 11.51 5.20
N ASP A 193 -3.14 12.18 4.15
CA ASP A 193 -1.75 12.62 4.05
C ASP A 193 -1.47 13.77 5.03
N ASP A 194 -0.21 14.12 5.27
CA ASP A 194 0.14 15.29 6.09
C ASP A 194 -0.05 16.61 5.30
N PHE A 195 -1.31 16.96 5.07
CA PHE A 195 -1.70 18.14 4.30
C PHE A 195 -1.30 19.48 4.94
N ASN A 196 -0.94 19.48 6.24
CA ASN A 196 -0.51 20.67 6.97
C ASN A 196 0.99 20.74 7.27
N GLY A 197 1.77 19.66 7.05
CA GLY A 197 3.20 19.63 7.32
C GLY A 197 3.54 19.45 8.81
N HIS A 198 2.68 18.74 9.56
CA HIS A 198 2.86 18.46 10.98
C HIS A 198 3.94 17.40 11.27
N CYS A 199 4.37 16.66 10.25
CA CYS A 199 5.39 15.62 10.35
C CYS A 199 6.83 16.11 10.32
N GLY A 200 7.03 17.43 10.40
CA GLY A 200 8.36 18.03 10.27
C GLY A 200 8.89 18.08 8.83
N GLY A 201 8.07 17.67 7.85
CA GLY A 201 8.35 17.68 6.42
C GLY A 201 7.49 18.69 5.64
N PRO A 202 7.52 18.63 4.30
CA PRO A 202 6.65 19.46 3.46
C PRO A 202 5.19 19.04 3.58
N LYS A 203 4.26 19.93 3.21
CA LYS A 203 2.85 19.56 3.02
C LYS A 203 2.70 18.50 1.93
N TYR A 204 1.77 17.58 2.17
CA TYR A 204 1.44 16.46 1.29
C TYR A 204 2.68 15.62 0.94
N PRO A 205 3.45 15.12 1.93
CA PRO A 205 4.70 14.43 1.67
C PRO A 205 4.51 13.21 0.76
N LEU A 206 3.45 12.44 0.96
CA LEU A 206 3.19 11.24 0.16
C LEU A 206 2.76 11.58 -1.27
N LEU A 207 1.79 12.49 -1.45
CA LEU A 207 1.38 12.92 -2.81
C LEU A 207 2.52 13.61 -3.55
N ARG A 208 3.35 14.40 -2.86
CA ARG A 208 4.51 15.06 -3.43
C ARG A 208 5.52 14.06 -3.97
N THR A 209 5.78 12.97 -3.26
CA THR A 209 6.66 11.90 -3.75
C THR A 209 6.18 11.34 -5.09
N ILE A 210 4.89 11.06 -5.23
CA ILE A 210 4.32 10.57 -6.51
C ILE A 210 4.56 11.60 -7.62
N TYR A 211 4.24 12.86 -7.35
CA TYR A 211 4.42 13.95 -8.31
C TYR A 211 5.87 14.10 -8.76
N GLU A 212 6.82 14.07 -7.83
CA GLU A 212 8.25 14.18 -8.11
C GLU A 212 8.74 13.01 -8.95
N VAL A 213 8.35 11.77 -8.63
CA VAL A 213 8.73 10.59 -9.44
C VAL A 213 8.18 10.69 -10.86
N PHE A 214 6.91 11.05 -11.03
CA PHE A 214 6.29 11.13 -12.37
C PHE A 214 6.88 12.27 -13.22
N THR A 215 7.21 13.41 -12.61
CA THR A 215 7.76 14.58 -13.34
C THR A 215 9.27 14.53 -13.56
N GLN A 216 10.03 13.87 -12.68
CA GLN A 216 11.49 13.74 -12.81
C GLN A 216 11.92 12.51 -13.63
N SER A 217 10.99 11.61 -13.98
CA SER A 217 11.23 10.45 -14.84
C SER A 217 11.82 10.79 -16.22
N SER A 218 11.71 12.05 -16.64
CA SER A 218 12.37 12.58 -17.85
C SER A 218 13.87 12.88 -17.67
N SER A 219 14.42 12.75 -16.45
CA SER A 219 15.74 13.32 -16.08
C SER A 219 16.62 12.47 -15.13
N VAL A 220 16.18 11.29 -14.68
CA VAL A 220 16.95 10.44 -13.75
C VAL A 220 17.03 8.99 -14.27
N PRO A 221 18.20 8.31 -14.25
CA PRO A 221 18.30 6.89 -14.57
C PRO A 221 17.71 6.03 -13.43
N ILE A 222 16.38 6.06 -13.30
CA ILE A 222 15.59 5.32 -12.30
C ILE A 222 15.66 3.79 -12.54
N LEU A 223 16.00 3.38 -13.77
CA LEU A 223 15.96 1.97 -14.19
C LEU A 223 17.14 1.13 -13.71
N ASP A 224 18.28 1.73 -13.37
CA ASP A 224 19.51 0.97 -13.03
C ASP A 224 19.43 0.34 -11.63
N SER A 225 18.77 1.01 -10.68
CA SER A 225 18.65 0.55 -9.28
C SER A 225 17.70 -0.64 -9.10
N LEU A 226 16.73 -0.81 -10.00
CA LEU A 226 15.74 -1.89 -9.96
C LEU A 226 16.19 -3.14 -10.73
N HIS A 227 17.16 -3.01 -11.63
CA HIS A 227 17.78 -4.17 -12.30
C HIS A 227 18.55 -5.06 -11.32
N SER A 228 19.18 -4.46 -10.30
CA SER A 228 19.84 -5.18 -9.20
C SER A 228 18.91 -6.01 -8.30
N LEU A 229 17.60 -5.74 -8.30
CA LEU A 229 16.62 -6.52 -7.54
C LEU A 229 16.17 -7.80 -8.27
N LYS A 230 16.40 -7.90 -9.59
CA LYS A 230 16.14 -9.14 -10.35
C LYS A 230 17.29 -10.16 -10.25
N SER A 231 18.46 -9.76 -9.76
CA SER A 231 19.66 -10.59 -9.70
C SER A 231 19.96 -11.21 -8.33
N ALA A 232 19.09 -11.03 -7.33
CA ALA A 232 19.20 -11.78 -6.09
C ALA A 232 18.72 -13.23 -6.35
N PRO A 233 19.57 -14.27 -6.17
CA PRO A 233 19.13 -15.65 -6.26
C PRO A 233 18.17 -15.99 -5.10
N PRO A 234 17.39 -17.09 -5.23
CA PRO A 234 16.42 -17.52 -4.21
C PRO A 234 17.05 -17.81 -2.85
#